data_AF-A0A6P0T8Z7-F1
#
_entry.id   AF-A0A6P0T8Z7-F1
#
_cell.length_a   1.000
_cell.length_b   1.000
_cell.length_c   1.000
_cell.angle_alpha   90.00
_cell.angle_beta   90.00
_cell.angle_gamma   90.00
#
_symmetry.space_group_name_H-M   'P 1'
#
loop_
_entity.id
_entity.type
_entity.pdbx_description
1 polymer ?
#
loop_
_entity_poly.entity_id
_entity_poly.type
_entity_poly.pdbx_seq_one_letter_code
_entity_poly.pdbx_strand_id
1 'polypeptide(L)'
;MCQDCGCAEVGTVEIHGMPDKHSASHQHLGHDQAHPPDHAHGHDHSHDHTHSLPPTHSHTLAVHERILSKNDRFAANNRAQFQQHGLLVMNMLSSPGAGKTSVIERMAQDFRTNDPVIRASSLELGVIVGDLATENDAVRLRQAGALALQITTGDACHLEADMVGQALSHFDLSQLDLLIIENVGNLVCPASYDLGEAVRVVLLALP
;
A
#
# COMPACT_ATOMS: atom_id res chain seq x y z
N MET A 1 25.41 -3.27 2.34
CA MET A 1 23.99 -3.64 2.18
C MET A 1 23.52 -4.26 3.48
N CYS A 2 22.55 -3.63 4.14
CA CYS A 2 22.04 -4.11 5.42
C CYS A 2 21.26 -5.41 5.19
N GLN A 3 21.69 -6.51 5.82
CA GLN A 3 20.99 -7.80 5.75
C GLN A 3 19.92 -7.98 6.84
N ASP A 4 19.78 -7.02 7.77
CA ASP A 4 18.93 -7.16 8.96
C ASP A 4 17.90 -6.04 9.16
N CYS A 5 17.75 -5.13 8.20
CA CYS A 5 16.69 -4.11 8.27
C CYS A 5 15.54 -4.59 7.39
N GLY A 6 14.48 -5.14 8.00
CA GLY A 6 13.26 -5.62 7.36
C GLY A 6 12.44 -4.55 6.62
N CYS A 7 13.10 -3.55 6.04
CA CYS A 7 12.54 -2.65 5.06
C CYS A 7 12.45 -3.42 3.73
N ALA A 8 11.41 -4.22 3.57
CA ALA A 8 11.03 -4.66 2.24
C ALA A 8 10.73 -3.39 1.43
N GLU A 9 11.45 -3.18 0.34
CA GLU A 9 10.93 -2.34 -0.74
C GLU A 9 9.60 -2.95 -1.14
N VAL A 10 8.50 -2.24 -0.85
CA VAL A 10 7.20 -2.67 -1.31
C VAL A 10 7.26 -2.67 -2.83
N GLY A 11 6.99 -3.84 -3.43
CA GLY A 11 7.06 -4.05 -4.87
C GLY A 11 6.13 -3.12 -5.64
N THR A 12 6.16 -3.23 -6.97
CA THR A 12 5.27 -2.47 -7.87
C THR A 12 3.82 -2.65 -7.45
N VAL A 13 3.16 -1.53 -7.10
CA VAL A 13 1.74 -1.48 -6.73
C VAL A 13 0.90 -1.64 -7.99
N GLU A 14 -0.03 -2.59 -7.99
CA GLU A 14 -0.99 -2.75 -9.08
C GLU A 14 -2.37 -2.25 -8.65
N ILE A 15 -2.98 -1.42 -9.49
CA ILE A 15 -4.33 -0.88 -9.28
C ILE A 15 -5.24 -1.45 -10.37
N HIS A 16 -6.28 -2.19 -9.96
CA HIS A 16 -7.20 -2.89 -10.87
C HIS A 16 -8.61 -2.28 -10.83
N GLY A 17 -9.35 -2.34 -11.95
CA GLY A 17 -10.75 -1.92 -12.03
C GLY A 17 -11.21 -1.06 -13.21
N MET A 18 -10.42 -0.91 -14.28
CA MET A 18 -10.73 -0.06 -15.44
C MET A 18 -10.40 -0.73 -16.79
N PRO A 19 -11.02 -0.30 -17.91
CA PRO A 19 -10.67 -0.79 -19.25
C PRO A 19 -9.27 -0.30 -19.67
N ASP A 20 -8.45 -1.25 -20.12
CA ASP A 20 -7.01 -1.10 -20.39
C ASP A 20 -6.66 0.05 -21.35
N LYS A 21 -5.67 0.85 -20.96
CA LYS A 21 -4.87 1.66 -21.90
C LYS A 21 -3.47 1.08 -21.96
N HIS A 22 -3.18 0.43 -23.09
CA HIS A 22 -1.91 -0.20 -23.44
C HIS A 22 -0.68 0.68 -23.16
N SER A 23 0.34 0.10 -22.53
CA SER A 23 1.69 0.66 -22.47
C SER A 23 2.70 -0.35 -23.01
N ALA A 24 3.51 0.10 -23.95
CA ALA A 24 4.45 -0.69 -24.75
C ALA A 24 5.71 -1.06 -23.94
N SER A 25 6.17 -2.29 -24.16
CA SER A 25 7.39 -2.86 -23.60
C SER A 25 8.64 -2.38 -24.35
N HIS A 26 9.62 -1.84 -23.63
CA HIS A 26 10.97 -1.60 -24.14
C HIS A 26 11.91 -2.71 -23.67
N GLN A 27 12.39 -3.51 -24.62
CA GLN A 27 13.45 -4.50 -24.45
C GLN A 27 14.81 -3.82 -24.54
N HIS A 28 15.72 -4.10 -23.60
CA HIS A 28 17.14 -3.83 -23.78
C HIS A 28 17.92 -5.14 -23.94
N LEU A 29 18.51 -5.28 -25.13
CA LEU A 29 19.43 -6.31 -25.56
C LEU A 29 20.81 -6.13 -24.90
N GLY A 30 21.48 -7.26 -24.68
CA GLY A 30 22.71 -7.39 -23.90
C GLY A 30 23.99 -6.92 -24.58
N HIS A 31 25.11 -7.11 -23.88
CA HIS A 31 26.43 -7.23 -24.48
C HIS A 31 27.38 -8.01 -23.55
N ASP A 32 27.73 -9.22 -23.99
CA ASP A 32 28.92 -9.97 -23.59
C ASP A 32 30.18 -9.33 -24.19
N GLN A 33 31.26 -9.26 -23.41
CA GLN A 33 32.64 -9.17 -23.91
C GLN A 33 33.58 -9.89 -22.93
N ALA A 34 34.13 -11.01 -23.39
CA ALA A 34 35.22 -11.75 -22.76
C ALA A 34 36.50 -11.53 -23.57
N HIS A 35 37.67 -11.40 -22.93
CA HIS A 35 39.00 -11.72 -23.50
C HIS A 35 40.08 -11.83 -22.38
N PRO A 36 41.22 -12.55 -22.63
CA PRO A 36 41.80 -13.50 -21.68
C PRO A 36 43.29 -13.20 -21.32
N PRO A 37 44.19 -14.16 -20.98
CA PRO A 37 45.02 -14.11 -19.77
C PRO A 37 46.50 -13.78 -20.04
N ASP A 38 47.26 -13.45 -18.99
CA ASP A 38 48.59 -14.02 -18.70
C ASP A 38 49.33 -13.23 -17.60
N HIS A 39 49.87 -13.95 -16.61
CA HIS A 39 51.30 -14.01 -16.28
C HIS A 39 51.51 -14.54 -14.86
N ALA A 40 52.24 -15.66 -14.79
CA ALA A 40 52.73 -16.26 -13.57
C ALA A 40 54.08 -15.65 -13.16
N HIS A 41 54.22 -15.29 -11.89
CA HIS A 41 55.49 -15.34 -11.16
C HIS A 41 55.20 -15.74 -9.71
N GLY A 42 55.81 -16.83 -9.28
CA GLY A 42 55.85 -17.21 -7.87
C GLY A 42 57.05 -16.58 -7.19
N HIS A 43 56.89 -16.20 -5.92
CA HIS A 43 57.93 -16.33 -4.90
C HIS A 43 57.27 -16.47 -3.51
N ASP A 44 57.89 -17.35 -2.73
CA ASP A 44 57.58 -17.80 -1.38
C ASP A 44 58.00 -16.76 -0.34
N HIS A 45 57.10 -16.40 0.58
CA HIS A 45 57.46 -15.87 1.90
C HIS A 45 56.40 -16.24 2.94
N SER A 46 56.83 -17.02 3.93
CA SER A 46 56.16 -17.25 5.19
C SER A 46 56.13 -15.96 6.02
N HIS A 47 54.94 -15.38 6.17
CA HIS A 47 54.69 -14.31 7.13
C HIS A 47 53.73 -14.79 8.22
N ASP A 48 54.22 -14.72 9.44
CA ASP A 48 53.48 -14.92 10.68
C ASP A 48 52.42 -13.80 10.80
N HIS A 49 51.15 -14.17 10.68
CA HIS A 49 50.03 -13.25 10.85
C HIS A 49 49.39 -13.50 12.21
N THR A 50 49.86 -12.79 13.23
CA THR A 50 49.04 -12.45 14.39
C THR A 50 47.77 -11.76 13.91
N HIS A 51 46.63 -12.47 13.99
CA HIS A 51 45.31 -11.91 13.75
C HIS A 51 44.94 -10.92 14.87
N SER A 52 45.48 -9.71 14.78
CA SER A 52 44.87 -8.56 15.43
C SER A 52 43.67 -8.18 14.58
N LEU A 53 42.47 -8.54 15.04
CA LEU A 53 41.21 -8.09 14.47
C LEU A 53 41.29 -6.56 14.26
N PRO A 54 41.08 -6.04 13.03
CA PRO A 54 40.96 -4.60 12.86
C PRO A 54 39.80 -4.12 13.76
N PRO A 55 39.90 -2.92 14.37
CA PRO A 55 38.76 -2.37 15.10
C PRO A 55 37.59 -2.36 14.12
N THR A 56 36.53 -3.09 14.47
CA THR A 56 35.26 -2.99 13.78
C THR A 56 34.83 -1.54 13.91
N HIS A 57 35.00 -0.76 12.85
CA HIS A 57 34.43 0.58 12.78
C HIS A 57 32.92 0.40 12.84
N SER A 58 32.37 0.51 14.06
CA SER A 58 30.94 0.63 14.25
C SER A 58 30.53 1.97 13.66
N HIS A 59 30.08 1.96 12.41
CA HIS A 59 29.40 3.10 11.84
C HIS A 59 28.04 3.21 12.51
N THR A 60 27.96 4.00 13.57
CA THR A 60 26.69 4.40 14.17
C THR A 60 26.02 5.39 13.23
N LEU A 61 25.16 4.89 12.35
CA LEU A 61 24.22 5.73 11.61
C LEU A 61 23.20 6.28 12.62
N ALA A 62 23.21 7.58 12.85
CA ALA A 62 22.17 8.25 13.60
C ALA A 62 20.89 8.23 12.75
N VAL A 63 20.03 7.23 12.97
CA VAL A 63 18.71 7.15 12.36
C VAL A 63 17.82 8.20 13.04
N HIS A 64 17.99 9.46 12.65
CA HIS A 64 17.21 10.60 13.17
C HIS A 64 15.95 10.89 12.34
N GLU A 65 15.67 10.06 11.34
CA GLU A 65 14.41 10.12 10.60
C GLU A 65 13.42 9.15 11.24
N ARG A 66 12.24 9.64 11.63
CA ARG A 66 11.15 8.75 12.06
C ARG A 66 10.88 7.80 10.90
N ILE A 67 10.89 6.49 11.15
CA ILE A 67 10.68 5.46 10.12
C ILE A 67 9.44 5.74 9.25
N LEU A 68 8.43 6.41 9.82
CA LEU A 68 7.16 6.74 9.18
C LEU A 68 7.07 8.17 8.60
N SER A 69 8.15 8.98 8.66
CA SER A 69 8.15 10.38 8.22
C SER A 69 7.68 10.56 6.78
N LYS A 70 8.07 9.63 5.90
CA LYS A 70 7.67 9.60 4.50
C LYS A 70 6.16 9.34 4.37
N ASN A 71 5.64 8.33 5.08
CA ASN A 71 4.21 8.03 5.09
C ASN A 71 3.39 9.22 5.63
N ASP A 72 3.82 9.84 6.73
CA ASP A 72 3.14 10.98 7.34
C ASP A 72 2.98 12.16 6.36
N ARG A 73 3.97 12.39 5.50
CA ARG A 73 3.90 13.41 4.45
C ARG A 73 2.86 13.07 3.38
N PHE A 74 2.80 11.83 2.93
CA PHE A 74 1.78 11.39 1.98
C PHE A 74 0.38 11.44 2.61
N ALA A 75 0.24 11.02 3.86
CA ALA A 75 -1.03 11.08 4.59
C ALA A 75 -1.53 12.51 4.75
N ALA A 76 -0.63 13.46 5.05
CA ALA A 76 -0.96 14.88 5.10
C ALA A 76 -1.45 15.42 3.75
N ASN A 77 -0.83 15.00 2.64
CA ASN A 77 -1.26 15.39 1.30
C ASN A 77 -2.64 14.80 0.95
N ASN A 78 -2.86 13.51 1.20
CA ASN A 78 -4.16 12.86 0.99
C ASN A 78 -5.26 13.57 1.77
N ARG A 79 -5.02 13.84 3.06
CA ARG A 79 -5.95 14.56 3.92
C ARG A 79 -6.30 15.94 3.38
N ALA A 80 -5.31 16.68 2.88
CA ALA A 80 -5.55 17.99 2.29
C ALA A 80 -6.44 17.88 1.04
N GLN A 81 -6.24 16.87 0.19
CA GLN A 81 -7.12 16.62 -0.96
C GLN A 81 -8.54 16.26 -0.51
N PHE A 82 -8.71 15.35 0.46
CA PHE A 82 -10.04 15.00 0.99
C PHE A 82 -10.78 16.22 1.53
N GLN A 83 -10.09 17.07 2.29
CA GLN A 83 -10.67 18.29 2.84
C GLN A 83 -11.02 19.32 1.75
N GLN A 84 -10.20 19.46 0.71
CA GLN A 84 -10.48 20.34 -0.42
C GLN A 84 -11.77 19.93 -1.16
N HIS A 85 -12.05 18.63 -1.22
CA HIS A 85 -13.25 18.08 -1.85
C HIS A 85 -14.44 17.92 -0.89
N GLY A 86 -14.27 18.23 0.41
CA GLY A 86 -15.31 17.98 1.41
C GLY A 86 -15.64 16.49 1.61
N LEU A 87 -14.73 15.60 1.22
CA LEU A 87 -14.93 14.16 1.18
C LEU A 87 -14.69 13.54 2.56
N LEU A 88 -15.71 12.84 3.09
CA LEU A 88 -15.53 12.02 4.29
C LEU A 88 -14.79 10.74 3.92
N VAL A 89 -13.67 10.47 4.61
CA VAL A 89 -12.87 9.25 4.38
C VAL A 89 -12.78 8.41 5.65
N MET A 90 -13.12 7.13 5.52
CA MET A 90 -13.05 6.14 6.61
C MET A 90 -12.07 5.02 6.27
N ASN A 91 -11.15 4.71 7.18
CA ASN A 91 -10.27 3.55 7.09
C ASN A 91 -10.86 2.40 7.93
N MET A 92 -11.22 1.28 7.30
CA MET A 92 -11.78 0.11 7.96
C MET A 92 -10.70 -0.96 8.19
N LEU A 93 -10.43 -1.26 9.46
CA LEU A 93 -9.46 -2.24 9.92
C LEU A 93 -10.18 -3.46 10.51
N SER A 94 -9.63 -4.66 10.34
CA SER A 94 -10.18 -5.86 10.98
C SER A 94 -9.18 -7.02 10.96
N SER A 95 -9.49 -8.11 11.66
CA SER A 95 -8.90 -9.42 11.35
C SER A 95 -9.39 -9.92 9.98
N PRO A 96 -8.69 -10.86 9.32
CA PRO A 96 -9.21 -11.55 8.13
C PRO A 96 -10.59 -12.15 8.41
N GLY A 97 -11.50 -12.06 7.44
CA GLY A 97 -12.83 -12.69 7.54
C GLY A 97 -13.81 -12.05 8.53
N ALA A 98 -13.50 -10.89 9.13
CA ALA A 98 -14.40 -10.22 10.07
C ALA A 98 -15.63 -9.56 9.41
N GLY A 99 -15.76 -9.62 8.08
CA GLY A 99 -16.94 -9.14 7.36
C GLY A 99 -16.89 -7.69 6.89
N LYS A 100 -15.70 -7.07 6.75
CA LYS A 100 -15.55 -5.69 6.24
C LYS A 100 -16.28 -5.50 4.90
N THR A 101 -15.93 -6.30 3.90
CA THR A 101 -16.54 -6.26 2.57
C THR A 101 -18.05 -6.38 2.65
N SER A 102 -18.58 -7.29 3.48
CA SER A 102 -20.03 -7.48 3.62
C SER A 102 -20.76 -6.31 4.26
N VAL A 103 -20.13 -5.62 5.21
CA VAL A 103 -20.67 -4.36 5.74
C VAL A 103 -20.70 -3.30 4.65
N ILE A 104 -19.63 -3.16 3.86
CA ILE A 104 -19.54 -2.15 2.81
C ILE A 104 -20.50 -2.47 1.65
N GLU A 105 -20.65 -3.73 1.24
CA GLU A 105 -21.64 -4.18 0.24
C GLU A 105 -23.05 -3.74 0.66
N ARG A 106 -23.40 -3.94 1.94
CA ARG A 106 -24.70 -3.53 2.47
C ARG A 106 -24.86 -2.02 2.47
N MET A 107 -23.83 -1.27 2.87
CA MET A 107 -23.85 0.20 2.82
C MET A 107 -24.06 0.72 1.39
N ALA A 108 -23.35 0.15 0.41
CA ALA A 108 -23.50 0.52 -1.01
C ALA A 108 -24.93 0.29 -1.51
N GLN A 109 -25.54 -0.84 -1.14
CA GLN A 109 -26.92 -1.14 -1.50
C GLN A 109 -27.89 -0.16 -0.85
N ASP A 110 -27.74 0.09 0.45
CA ASP A 110 -28.62 0.98 1.21
C ASP A 110 -28.53 2.43 0.69
N PHE A 111 -27.33 2.94 0.36
CA PHE A 111 -27.13 4.29 -0.18
C PHE A 111 -27.71 4.52 -1.57
N ARG A 112 -27.96 3.46 -2.33
CA ARG A 112 -28.65 3.55 -3.63
C ARG A 112 -30.16 3.61 -3.50
N THR A 113 -30.71 3.32 -2.32
CA THR A 113 -32.15 3.41 -2.08
C THR A 113 -32.54 4.83 -1.71
N ASN A 114 -33.70 5.29 -2.19
CA ASN A 114 -34.33 6.51 -1.69
C ASN A 114 -35.08 6.23 -0.37
N ASP A 115 -34.48 5.43 0.52
CA ASP A 115 -35.13 5.02 1.77
C ASP A 115 -35.32 6.25 2.67
N PRO A 116 -36.56 6.60 3.06
CA PRO A 116 -36.83 7.78 3.89
C PRO A 116 -36.21 7.73 5.30
N VAL A 117 -35.77 6.56 5.77
CA VAL A 117 -35.02 6.40 7.03
C VAL A 117 -33.57 6.85 6.86
N ILE A 118 -32.95 6.54 5.71
CA ILE A 118 -31.64 7.07 5.34
C ILE A 118 -31.90 8.42 4.67
N ARG A 119 -31.92 9.50 5.46
CA ARG A 119 -32.19 10.89 5.04
C ARG A 119 -31.17 11.49 4.05
N ALA A 120 -30.46 10.67 3.30
CA ALA A 120 -29.61 11.10 2.23
C ALA A 120 -30.34 10.83 0.90
N SER A 121 -30.34 11.82 0.01
CA SER A 121 -30.36 11.54 -1.43
C SER A 121 -29.33 10.45 -1.74
N SER A 122 -29.52 9.69 -2.83
CA SER A 122 -28.56 8.68 -3.30
C SER A 122 -27.12 9.16 -3.11
N LEU A 123 -26.36 8.51 -2.22
CA LEU A 123 -24.97 8.87 -1.93
C LEU A 123 -24.04 8.08 -2.83
N GLU A 124 -23.04 8.75 -3.37
CA GLU A 124 -22.03 8.10 -4.19
C GLU A 124 -20.88 7.59 -3.30
N LEU A 125 -20.75 6.26 -3.22
CA LEU A 125 -19.75 5.59 -2.39
C LEU A 125 -18.55 5.13 -3.23
N GLY A 126 -17.39 5.70 -2.94
CA GLY A 126 -16.09 5.19 -3.40
C GLY A 126 -15.51 4.18 -2.41
N VAL A 127 -14.83 3.14 -2.92
CA VAL A 127 -14.11 2.18 -2.08
C VAL A 127 -12.71 1.92 -2.64
N ILE A 128 -11.69 2.00 -1.79
CA ILE A 128 -10.35 1.48 -2.07
C ILE A 128 -10.19 0.19 -1.27
N VAL A 129 -9.94 -0.91 -1.96
CA VAL A 129 -9.73 -2.23 -1.35
C VAL A 129 -8.24 -2.53 -1.34
N GLY A 130 -7.68 -2.80 -0.15
CA GLY A 130 -6.33 -3.32 0.00
C GLY A 130 -6.37 -4.81 0.32
N ASP A 131 -5.81 -5.62 -0.57
CA ASP A 131 -5.62 -7.06 -0.33
C ASP A 131 -4.26 -7.51 -0.87
N LEU A 132 -3.72 -8.61 -0.32
CA LEU A 132 -2.43 -9.17 -0.72
C LEU A 132 -2.48 -9.65 -2.16
N ALA A 133 -3.61 -10.25 -2.55
CA ALA A 133 -3.82 -10.80 -3.87
C ALA A 133 -5.30 -10.80 -4.25
N THR A 134 -5.57 -10.84 -5.57
CA THR A 134 -6.90 -10.93 -6.19
C THR A 134 -7.72 -9.64 -6.14
N GLU A 135 -8.81 -9.62 -6.91
CA GLU A 135 -9.75 -8.49 -7.04
C GLU A 135 -11.15 -8.84 -6.51
N ASN A 136 -11.26 -9.94 -5.75
CA ASN A 136 -12.55 -10.55 -5.41
C ASN A 136 -13.46 -9.57 -4.66
N ASP A 137 -12.91 -8.85 -3.68
CA ASP A 137 -13.68 -7.90 -2.87
C ASP A 137 -14.05 -6.64 -3.64
N ALA A 138 -13.15 -6.09 -4.46
CA ALA A 138 -13.49 -4.95 -5.32
C ALA A 138 -14.58 -5.30 -6.36
N VAL A 139 -14.52 -6.49 -6.97
CA VAL A 139 -15.57 -6.97 -7.91
C VAL A 139 -16.93 -7.06 -7.21
N ARG A 140 -16.97 -7.64 -6.01
CA ARG A 140 -18.19 -7.74 -5.20
C ARG A 140 -18.77 -6.37 -4.85
N LEU A 141 -17.92 -5.42 -4.49
CA LEU A 141 -18.33 -4.05 -4.16
C LEU A 141 -18.89 -3.29 -5.37
N ARG A 142 -18.30 -3.47 -6.57
CA ARG A 142 -18.86 -2.92 -7.81
C ARG A 142 -20.23 -3.51 -8.11
N GLN A 143 -20.42 -4.82 -7.91
CA GLN A 143 -21.71 -5.48 -8.08
C GLN A 143 -22.76 -4.96 -7.08
N ALA A 144 -22.35 -4.60 -5.87
CA ALA A 144 -23.22 -3.94 -4.88
C ALA A 144 -23.56 -2.48 -5.24
N GLY A 145 -22.80 -1.87 -6.16
CA GLY A 145 -23.05 -0.53 -6.70
C GLY A 145 -22.10 0.55 -6.19
N ALA A 146 -20.98 0.19 -5.55
CA ALA A 146 -19.94 1.13 -5.19
C ALA A 146 -18.92 1.35 -6.32
N LEU A 147 -18.27 2.51 -6.35
CA LEU A 147 -17.12 2.78 -7.20
C LEU A 147 -15.86 2.21 -6.52
N ALA A 148 -15.51 0.96 -6.81
CA ALA A 148 -14.41 0.28 -6.11
C ALA A 148 -13.13 0.14 -6.95
N LEU A 149 -11.99 0.46 -6.35
CA LEU A 149 -10.64 0.22 -6.88
C LEU A 149 -9.89 -0.77 -5.99
N GLN A 150 -9.18 -1.71 -6.60
CA GLN A 150 -8.33 -2.66 -5.89
C GLN A 150 -6.89 -2.16 -5.89
N ILE A 151 -6.24 -2.23 -4.74
CA ILE A 151 -4.78 -2.14 -4.58
C ILE A 151 -4.30 -3.54 -4.20
N THR A 152 -3.46 -4.14 -5.05
CA THR A 152 -2.75 -5.37 -4.71
C THR A 152 -1.48 -5.01 -3.98
N THR A 153 -1.40 -5.35 -2.69
CA THR A 153 -0.25 -4.99 -1.83
C THR A 153 0.92 -5.97 -1.96
N GLY A 154 0.72 -7.09 -2.66
CA GLY A 154 1.71 -8.16 -2.75
C GLY A 154 1.93 -8.77 -1.37
N ASP A 155 3.16 -8.67 -0.87
CA ASP A 155 3.52 -9.20 0.46
C ASP A 155 3.25 -8.22 1.61
N ALA A 156 2.81 -6.98 1.32
CA ALA A 156 2.59 -5.98 2.36
C ALA A 156 1.29 -6.25 3.15
N CYS A 157 1.40 -6.30 4.48
CA CYS A 157 0.29 -6.58 5.40
C CYS A 157 -0.61 -5.38 5.73
N HIS A 158 -0.43 -4.25 5.05
CA HIS A 158 -1.14 -2.99 5.28
C HIS A 158 -1.08 -2.09 4.03
N LEU A 159 -1.95 -1.09 3.97
CA LEU A 159 -1.84 0.01 3.02
C LEU A 159 -0.95 1.13 3.56
N GLU A 160 -0.20 1.77 2.66
CA GLU A 160 0.52 3.02 2.92
C GLU A 160 -0.19 4.21 2.27
N ALA A 161 0.05 5.43 2.79
CA ALA A 161 -0.60 6.63 2.28
C ALA A 161 -0.27 6.91 0.80
N ASP A 162 0.92 6.59 0.33
CA ASP A 162 1.29 6.77 -1.08
C ASP A 162 0.44 5.86 -2.00
N MET A 163 0.19 4.62 -1.60
CA MET A 163 -0.67 3.69 -2.35
C MET A 163 -2.08 4.25 -2.50
N VAL A 164 -2.63 4.77 -1.39
CA VAL A 164 -3.94 5.42 -1.40
C VAL A 164 -3.91 6.63 -2.32
N GLY A 165 -2.90 7.50 -2.21
CA GLY A 165 -2.75 8.70 -3.04
C GLY A 165 -2.69 8.39 -4.54
N GLN A 166 -1.99 7.31 -4.92
CA GLN A 166 -1.99 6.82 -6.30
C GLN A 166 -3.40 6.41 -6.75
N ALA A 167 -4.14 5.65 -5.93
CA ALA A 167 -5.52 5.27 -6.23
C ALA A 167 -6.48 6.47 -6.32
N LEU A 168 -6.28 7.54 -5.54
CA LEU A 168 -7.10 8.75 -5.61
C LEU A 168 -7.09 9.40 -7.00
N SER A 169 -5.97 9.31 -7.74
CA SER A 169 -5.86 9.88 -9.08
C SER A 169 -6.83 9.26 -10.11
N HIS A 170 -7.43 8.11 -9.76
CA HIS A 170 -8.38 7.38 -10.58
C HIS A 170 -9.85 7.66 -10.23
N PHE A 171 -10.10 8.39 -9.13
CA PHE A 171 -11.44 8.84 -8.76
C PHE A 171 -11.70 10.27 -9.23
N ASP A 172 -12.95 10.54 -9.64
CA ASP A 172 -13.46 11.91 -9.61
C ASP A 172 -13.97 12.21 -8.19
N LEU A 173 -13.09 12.74 -7.33
CA LEU A 173 -13.41 13.02 -5.93
C LEU A 173 -14.53 14.05 -5.76
N SER A 174 -14.86 14.83 -6.80
CA SER A 174 -15.97 15.79 -6.75
C SER A 174 -17.35 15.14 -6.83
N GLN A 175 -17.41 13.88 -7.25
CA GLN A 175 -18.64 13.10 -7.38
C GLN A 175 -18.86 12.16 -6.18
N LEU A 176 -17.91 12.06 -5.26
CA LEU A 176 -18.00 11.17 -4.10
C LEU A 176 -18.50 11.92 -2.86
N ASP A 177 -19.44 11.30 -2.14
CA ASP A 177 -19.86 11.79 -0.83
C ASP A 177 -19.08 11.11 0.31
N LEU A 178 -18.69 9.85 0.10
CA LEU A 178 -17.98 9.02 1.07
C LEU A 178 -16.95 8.15 0.35
N LEU A 179 -15.74 8.07 0.93
CA LEU A 179 -14.71 7.12 0.54
C LEU A 179 -14.41 6.18 1.70
N ILE A 180 -14.54 4.87 1.47
CA ILE A 180 -14.11 3.84 2.41
C ILE A 180 -12.81 3.22 1.90
N ILE A 181 -11.80 3.19 2.76
CA ILE A 181 -10.57 2.42 2.55
C ILE A 181 -10.75 1.12 3.32
N GLU A 182 -11.04 0.03 2.61
CA GLU A 182 -11.04 -1.32 3.17
C GLU A 182 -9.58 -1.80 3.26
N ASN A 183 -8.99 -1.71 4.45
CA ASN A 183 -7.59 -2.08 4.64
C ASN A 183 -7.41 -3.60 4.62
N VAL A 184 -6.15 -4.03 4.49
CA VAL A 184 -5.78 -5.44 4.59
C VAL A 184 -6.28 -6.01 5.92
N GLY A 185 -6.78 -7.26 5.90
CA GLY A 185 -7.20 -7.97 7.09
C GLY A 185 -6.05 -8.23 8.07
N ASN A 186 -5.68 -7.24 8.85
CA ASN A 186 -4.64 -7.30 9.86
C ASN A 186 -4.92 -6.25 10.95
N LEU A 187 -4.80 -6.64 12.23
CA LEU A 187 -5.03 -5.72 13.36
C LEU A 187 -3.74 -5.14 13.96
N VAL A 188 -2.58 -5.52 13.44
CA VAL A 188 -1.27 -5.13 13.95
C VAL A 188 -0.62 -4.11 13.01
N CYS A 189 -0.31 -4.49 11.77
CA CYS A 189 0.42 -3.60 10.84
C CYS A 189 -0.33 -2.27 10.59
N PRO A 190 -1.63 -2.27 10.23
CA PRO A 190 -2.30 -1.04 9.82
C PRO A 190 -2.46 0.01 10.94
N ALA A 191 -2.30 -0.38 12.21
CA ALA A 191 -2.43 0.54 13.34
C ALA A 191 -1.41 1.68 13.30
N SER A 192 -0.22 1.43 12.72
CA SER A 192 0.89 2.38 12.71
C SER A 192 0.89 3.34 11.50
N TYR A 193 0.05 3.10 10.48
CA TYR A 193 0.10 3.83 9.21
C TYR A 193 -1.11 4.73 9.07
N ASP A 194 -0.87 6.04 9.09
CA ASP A 194 -1.85 7.07 8.72
C ASP A 194 -2.02 7.09 7.20
N LEU A 195 -3.26 7.09 6.70
CA LEU A 195 -3.57 7.16 5.27
C LEU A 195 -4.13 8.54 4.86
N GLY A 196 -4.34 9.43 5.85
CA GLY A 196 -5.00 10.71 5.66
C GLY A 196 -6.50 10.69 5.96
N GLU A 197 -7.03 9.54 6.40
CA GLU A 197 -8.44 9.37 6.72
C GLU A 197 -8.92 10.30 7.85
N ALA A 198 -10.24 10.56 7.88
CA ALA A 198 -10.87 11.30 8.96
C ALA A 198 -11.22 10.39 10.15
N VAL A 199 -11.60 9.13 9.87
CA VAL A 199 -12.07 8.17 10.88
C VAL A 199 -11.44 6.80 10.64
N ARG A 200 -10.99 6.16 11.73
CA ARG A 200 -10.63 4.74 11.76
C ARG A 200 -11.75 3.94 12.39
N VAL A 201 -12.20 2.91 11.68
CA VAL A 201 -13.24 1.99 12.14
C VAL A 201 -12.62 0.61 12.28
N VAL A 202 -12.66 0.04 13.49
CA VAL A 202 -12.19 -1.33 13.73
C VAL A 202 -13.39 -2.25 13.81
N LEU A 203 -13.42 -3.27 12.96
CA LEU A 203 -14.48 -4.27 12.92
C LEU A 203 -14.03 -5.55 13.64
N LEU A 204 -14.86 -6.00 14.58
CA LEU A 204 -14.64 -7.22 15.37
C LEU A 204 -15.84 -8.15 15.19
N ALA A 205 -15.57 -9.39 14.75
CA ALA A 205 -16.56 -10.46 14.74
C ALA A 205 -16.59 -11.14 16.11
N LEU A 206 -17.78 -11.34 16.66
CA LEU A 206 -18.02 -12.01 17.94
C LEU A 206 -18.54 -13.44 17.68
N PRO A 207 -18.20 -14.42 18.54
CA PRO A 207 -18.71 -15.80 18.45
C PRO A 207 -20.19 -15.92 18.83
#